data_AF-M6BK84-F1
#
_entry.id   AF-M6BK84-F1
#
_cell.length_a   1.000
_cell.length_b   1.000
_cell.length_c   1.000
_cell.angle_alpha   90.00
_cell.angle_beta   90.00
_cell.angle_gamma   90.00
#
_symmetry.space_group_name_H-M   'P 1'
#
loop_
_entity.id
_entity.type
_entity.pdbx_description
1 polymer ?
#
loop_
_entity_poly.entity_id
_entity_poly.type
_entity_poly.pdbx_seq_one_letter_code
_entity_poly.pdbx_strand_id
1 'polypeptide(L)'
;MEREILATRVLIVETGKAIDLYHWPKERLIKAEGKSERDVSQDETICRWEKLADLFTPLSKYYASEGCVAIASDALQIHGGSGYTEDYDVARIYRDSRITTIYEGTTQLQIVAAIGGVVSGMSPTGQLRQYAEEELSKFSPSEDLKKVWSDLNTSVGLYKSIHDGNVKDSLAFEVVEIAARFLCGMLLERSLKVLSGKELQKRKAITQAYHLDSVATASANLIKLERASKQAVLA
;
A
#
# COMPACT_ATOMS: atom_id res chain seq x y z
N MET A 1 6.99 15.54 -2.64
CA MET A 1 6.66 15.03 -4.00
C MET A 1 7.51 13.84 -4.43
N GLU A 2 8.82 13.95 -4.70
CA GLU A 2 9.61 12.84 -5.32
C GLU A 2 9.54 11.51 -4.55
N ARG A 3 9.61 11.55 -3.21
CA ARG A 3 9.54 10.35 -2.37
C ARG A 3 8.21 9.59 -2.54
N GLU A 4 7.10 10.32 -2.60
CA GLU A 4 5.76 9.73 -2.76
C GLU A 4 5.58 9.17 -4.17
N ILE A 5 6.02 9.88 -5.21
CA ILE A 5 6.00 9.39 -6.59
C ILE A 5 6.74 8.05 -6.69
N LEU A 6 7.91 7.97 -6.05
CA LEU A 6 8.73 6.77 -6.09
C LEU A 6 8.12 5.62 -5.29
N ALA A 7 7.50 5.89 -4.14
CA ALA A 7 6.74 4.92 -3.36
C ALA A 7 5.56 4.34 -4.17
N THR A 8 4.76 5.22 -4.79
CA THR A 8 3.64 4.82 -5.65
C THR A 8 4.11 3.95 -6.82
N ARG A 9 5.22 4.33 -7.47
CA ARG A 9 5.77 3.57 -8.60
C ARG A 9 6.22 2.16 -8.21
N VAL A 10 6.91 2.01 -7.09
CA VAL A 10 7.35 0.66 -6.66
C VAL A 10 6.17 -0.23 -6.31
N LEU A 11 5.13 0.35 -5.72
CA LEU A 11 3.92 -0.38 -5.38
C LEU A 11 3.17 -0.86 -6.63
N ILE A 12 2.94 0.04 -7.61
CA ILE A 12 2.26 -0.32 -8.88
C ILE A 12 3.02 -1.44 -9.62
N VAL A 13 4.35 -1.36 -9.65
CA VAL A 13 5.18 -2.38 -10.31
C VAL A 13 5.07 -3.72 -9.58
N GLU A 14 5.05 -3.74 -8.25
CA GLU A 14 4.87 -4.98 -7.50
C GLU A 14 3.48 -5.58 -7.71
N THR A 15 2.44 -4.73 -7.81
CA THR A 15 1.07 -5.15 -8.12
C THR A 15 0.99 -5.81 -9.50
N GLY A 16 1.60 -5.20 -10.52
CA GLY A 16 1.68 -5.78 -11.86
C GLY A 16 2.37 -7.15 -11.85
N LYS A 17 3.51 -7.24 -11.14
CA LYS A 17 4.21 -8.52 -10.96
C LYS A 17 3.34 -9.56 -10.25
N ALA A 18 2.61 -9.19 -9.19
CA ALA A 18 1.73 -10.11 -8.49
C ALA A 18 0.64 -10.65 -9.43
N ILE A 19 0.05 -9.78 -10.26
CA ILE A 19 -0.94 -10.15 -11.27
C ILE A 19 -0.36 -11.13 -12.29
N ASP A 20 0.80 -10.82 -12.86
CA ASP A 20 1.46 -11.68 -13.85
C ASP A 20 1.75 -13.08 -13.28
N LEU A 21 2.14 -13.15 -12.01
CA LEU A 21 2.53 -14.39 -11.32
C LEU A 21 1.37 -15.31 -10.96
N TYR A 22 0.12 -14.83 -10.90
CA TYR A 22 -1.05 -15.71 -10.75
C TYR A 22 -1.83 -15.87 -12.06
N HIS A 23 -2.04 -14.79 -12.81
CA HIS A 23 -2.93 -14.78 -13.97
C HIS A 23 -2.41 -15.68 -15.10
N TRP A 24 -1.15 -15.53 -15.50
CA TRP A 24 -0.61 -16.29 -16.62
C TRP A 24 -0.43 -17.77 -16.31
N PRO A 25 0.08 -18.18 -15.13
CA PRO A 25 0.09 -19.59 -14.75
C PRO A 25 -1.31 -20.19 -14.68
N LYS A 26 -2.29 -19.48 -14.09
CA LYS A 26 -3.70 -19.90 -14.04
C LYS A 26 -4.25 -20.11 -15.45
N GLU A 27 -4.05 -19.17 -16.35
CA GLU A 27 -4.51 -19.25 -17.73
C GLU A 27 -3.84 -20.41 -18.50
N ARG A 28 -2.53 -20.63 -18.31
CA ARG A 28 -1.81 -21.76 -18.93
C ARG A 28 -2.35 -23.10 -18.47
N LEU A 29 -2.57 -23.29 -17.17
CA LEU A 29 -3.08 -24.55 -16.62
C LEU A 29 -4.50 -24.87 -17.15
N ILE A 30 -5.34 -23.85 -17.30
CA ILE A 30 -6.71 -24.01 -17.80
C ILE A 30 -6.71 -24.26 -19.32
N LYS A 31 -6.07 -23.38 -20.10
CA LYS A 31 -6.19 -23.38 -21.56
C LYS A 31 -5.25 -24.35 -22.25
N ALA A 32 -4.00 -24.49 -21.78
CA ALA A 32 -3.00 -25.33 -22.44
C ALA A 32 -2.98 -26.76 -21.88
N GLU A 33 -3.15 -26.92 -20.57
CA GLU A 33 -3.10 -28.23 -19.91
C GLU A 33 -4.50 -28.83 -19.67
N GLY A 34 -5.58 -28.09 -19.91
CA GLY A 34 -6.95 -28.57 -19.77
C GLY A 34 -7.35 -28.93 -18.34
N LYS A 35 -6.63 -28.43 -17.32
CA LYS A 35 -6.95 -28.70 -15.91
C LYS A 35 -8.24 -28.01 -15.50
N SER A 36 -8.96 -28.62 -14.56
CA SER A 36 -10.18 -28.02 -14.02
C SER A 36 -9.83 -26.82 -13.14
N GLU A 37 -10.73 -25.84 -13.06
CA GLU A 37 -10.53 -24.66 -12.20
C GLU A 37 -10.30 -25.03 -10.72
N ARG A 38 -10.84 -26.18 -10.27
CA ARG A 38 -10.62 -26.69 -8.92
C ARG A 38 -9.17 -27.12 -8.68
N ASP A 39 -8.55 -27.75 -9.66
CA ASP A 39 -7.16 -28.19 -9.55
C ASP A 39 -6.20 -26.99 -9.56
N VAL A 40 -6.54 -25.95 -10.33
CA VAL A 40 -5.77 -24.70 -10.38
C VAL A 40 -5.89 -23.91 -9.08
N SER A 41 -7.06 -23.90 -8.47
CA SER A 41 -7.28 -23.25 -7.17
C SER A 41 -6.56 -23.97 -6.00
N GLN A 42 -6.16 -25.22 -6.18
CA GLN A 42 -5.37 -25.98 -5.20
C GLN A 42 -3.87 -25.72 -5.31
N ASP A 43 -3.39 -25.10 -6.40
CA ASP A 43 -2.00 -24.70 -6.52
C ASP A 43 -1.69 -23.59 -5.50
N GLU A 44 -0.86 -23.91 -4.51
CA GLU A 44 -0.48 -23.00 -3.43
C GLU A 44 0.17 -21.72 -3.96
N THR A 45 0.94 -21.81 -5.05
CA THR A 45 1.66 -20.67 -5.62
C THR A 45 0.68 -19.69 -6.26
N ILE A 46 -0.28 -20.21 -7.03
CA ILE A 46 -1.31 -19.38 -7.67
C ILE A 46 -2.21 -18.74 -6.62
N CYS A 47 -2.68 -19.53 -5.65
CA CYS A 47 -3.53 -19.04 -4.56
C CYS A 47 -2.82 -17.95 -3.72
N ARG A 48 -1.52 -18.10 -3.48
CA ARG A 48 -0.70 -17.08 -2.81
C ARG A 48 -0.65 -15.77 -3.59
N TRP A 49 -0.29 -15.81 -4.87
CA TRP A 49 -0.15 -14.60 -5.68
C TRP A 49 -1.49 -13.94 -6.00
N GLU A 50 -2.57 -14.73 -6.15
CA GLU A 50 -3.94 -14.23 -6.31
C GLU A 50 -4.36 -13.41 -5.07
N LYS A 51 -4.19 -13.96 -3.85
CA LYS A 51 -4.48 -13.24 -2.60
C LYS A 51 -3.64 -11.97 -2.42
N LEU A 52 -2.38 -11.99 -2.85
CA LEU A 52 -1.51 -10.81 -2.81
C LEU A 52 -1.97 -9.76 -3.85
N ALA A 53 -2.37 -10.18 -5.05
CA ALA A 53 -2.88 -9.29 -6.07
C ALA A 53 -4.22 -8.64 -5.65
N ASP A 54 -5.11 -9.41 -5.04
CA ASP A 54 -6.39 -8.93 -4.49
C ASP A 54 -6.19 -7.85 -3.42
N LEU A 55 -5.09 -7.93 -2.66
CA LEU A 55 -4.70 -6.91 -1.70
C LEU A 55 -4.01 -5.71 -2.36
N PHE A 56 -3.03 -5.96 -3.23
CA PHE A 56 -2.18 -4.91 -3.79
C PHE A 56 -2.93 -4.04 -4.79
N THR A 57 -3.94 -4.56 -5.48
CA THR A 57 -4.75 -3.82 -6.46
C THR A 57 -5.49 -2.64 -5.83
N PRO A 58 -6.38 -2.83 -4.82
CA PRO A 58 -7.08 -1.71 -4.19
C PRO A 58 -6.13 -0.78 -3.45
N LEU A 59 -5.07 -1.32 -2.83
CA LEU A 59 -4.07 -0.55 -2.11
C LEU A 59 -3.27 0.36 -3.07
N SER A 60 -2.90 -0.15 -4.26
CA SER A 60 -2.26 0.65 -5.31
C SER A 60 -3.17 1.74 -5.84
N LYS A 61 -4.45 1.43 -6.10
CA LYS A 61 -5.39 2.44 -6.61
C LYS A 61 -5.58 3.55 -5.58
N TYR A 62 -5.82 3.21 -4.32
CA TYR A 62 -5.92 4.17 -3.22
C TYR A 62 -4.67 5.05 -3.14
N TYR A 63 -3.51 4.42 -2.97
CA TYR A 63 -2.26 5.14 -2.71
C TYR A 63 -1.85 6.03 -3.89
N ALA A 64 -2.05 5.56 -5.11
CA ALA A 64 -1.74 6.31 -6.32
C ALA A 64 -2.70 7.46 -6.59
N SER A 65 -4.02 7.27 -6.43
CA SER A 65 -5.02 8.30 -6.74
C SER A 65 -4.99 9.45 -5.73
N GLU A 66 -4.94 9.16 -4.43
CA GLU A 66 -4.79 10.19 -3.40
C GLU A 66 -3.44 10.91 -3.51
N GLY A 67 -2.37 10.15 -3.74
CA GLY A 67 -1.04 10.71 -3.98
C GLY A 67 -0.99 11.63 -5.20
N CYS A 68 -1.67 11.25 -6.30
CA CYS A 68 -1.75 12.04 -7.52
C CYS A 68 -2.38 13.41 -7.28
N VAL A 69 -3.49 13.46 -6.53
CA VAL A 69 -4.16 14.72 -6.17
C VAL A 69 -3.25 15.60 -5.34
N ALA A 70 -2.60 15.05 -4.30
CA ALA A 70 -1.71 15.80 -3.43
C ALA A 70 -0.52 16.39 -4.22
N ILE A 71 0.11 15.58 -5.06
CA ILE A 71 1.25 16.00 -5.88
C ILE A 71 0.83 17.05 -6.93
N ALA A 72 -0.33 16.89 -7.56
CA ALA A 72 -0.85 17.87 -8.51
C ALA A 72 -1.18 19.21 -7.84
N SER A 73 -1.70 19.15 -6.60
CA SER A 73 -1.94 20.35 -5.78
C SER A 73 -0.64 21.07 -5.43
N ASP A 74 0.39 20.34 -5.00
CA ASP A 74 1.72 20.90 -4.72
C ASP A 74 2.32 21.54 -5.99
N ALA A 75 2.19 20.89 -7.14
CA ALA A 75 2.65 21.41 -8.42
C ALA A 75 1.95 22.72 -8.79
N LEU A 76 0.63 22.81 -8.58
CA LEU A 76 -0.14 24.03 -8.80
C LEU A 76 0.35 25.15 -7.89
N GLN A 77 0.56 24.85 -6.60
CA GLN A 77 1.05 25.81 -5.62
C GLN A 77 2.43 26.39 -5.97
N ILE A 78 3.33 25.57 -6.53
CA ILE A 78 4.66 26.01 -6.99
C ILE A 78 4.56 27.05 -8.11
N HIS A 79 3.55 26.95 -8.98
CA HIS A 79 3.32 27.90 -10.07
C HIS A 79 2.59 29.18 -9.60
N GLY A 80 2.16 29.24 -8.33
CA GLY A 80 1.46 30.41 -7.77
C GLY A 80 0.17 30.75 -8.53
N GLY A 81 -0.13 32.03 -8.67
CA GLY A 81 -1.33 32.50 -9.39
C GLY A 81 -1.36 32.07 -10.86
N SER A 82 -0.20 31.97 -11.49
CA SER A 82 -0.08 31.47 -12.87
C SER A 82 -0.44 29.99 -12.99
N GLY A 83 -0.30 29.21 -11.92
CA GLY A 83 -0.74 27.80 -11.91
C GLY A 83 -2.26 27.64 -11.90
N TYR A 84 -3.00 28.69 -11.54
CA TYR A 84 -4.46 28.68 -11.52
C TYR A 84 -5.06 29.06 -12.89
N THR A 85 -4.30 29.76 -13.73
CA THR A 85 -4.74 30.11 -15.09
C THR A 85 -4.55 28.92 -16.03
N GLU A 86 -5.23 28.96 -17.19
CA GLU A 86 -5.10 27.93 -18.22
C GLU A 86 -3.85 28.10 -19.10
N ASP A 87 -2.98 29.06 -18.75
CA ASP A 87 -1.71 29.30 -19.45
C ASP A 87 -0.71 28.15 -19.25
N TYR A 88 -0.87 27.39 -18.16
CA TYR A 88 -0.07 26.22 -17.84
C TYR A 88 -0.94 24.97 -17.66
N ASP A 89 -0.42 23.82 -18.08
CA ASP A 89 -1.14 22.54 -17.98
C ASP A 89 -1.45 22.10 -16.55
N VAL A 90 -0.83 22.70 -15.53
CA VAL A 90 -0.96 22.27 -14.13
C VAL A 90 -2.40 22.37 -13.60
N ALA A 91 -3.16 23.39 -14.02
CA ALA A 91 -4.58 23.53 -13.69
C ALA A 91 -5.40 22.36 -14.24
N ARG A 92 -5.11 21.96 -15.49
CA ARG A 92 -5.73 20.79 -16.14
C ARG A 92 -5.35 19.49 -15.43
N ILE A 93 -4.06 19.29 -15.14
CA ILE A 93 -3.56 18.11 -14.41
C ILE A 93 -4.23 17.97 -13.04
N TYR A 94 -4.40 19.07 -12.30
CA TYR A 94 -5.11 19.03 -11.03
C TYR A 94 -6.57 18.60 -11.20
N ARG A 95 -7.30 19.17 -12.17
CA ARG A 95 -8.68 18.77 -12.46
C ARG A 95 -8.78 17.29 -12.85
N ASP A 96 -7.91 16.83 -13.73
CA ASP A 96 -7.88 15.44 -14.22
C ASP A 96 -7.49 14.47 -13.10
N SER A 97 -6.65 14.88 -12.14
CA SER A 97 -6.28 14.03 -11.00
C SER A 97 -7.48 13.71 -10.09
N ARG A 98 -8.48 14.60 -9.99
CA ARG A 98 -9.60 14.44 -9.05
C ARG A 98 -10.54 13.31 -9.41
N ILE A 99 -10.71 12.98 -10.70
CA ILE A 99 -11.58 11.87 -11.09
C ILE A 99 -11.02 10.52 -10.61
N THR A 100 -9.69 10.43 -10.45
CA THR A 100 -9.01 9.17 -10.11
C THR A 100 -9.40 8.64 -8.72
N THR A 101 -9.81 9.51 -7.79
CA THR A 101 -10.26 9.10 -6.46
C THR A 101 -11.74 8.71 -6.42
N ILE A 102 -12.49 8.92 -7.52
CA ILE A 102 -13.95 8.78 -7.57
C ILE A 102 -14.37 7.55 -8.39
N TYR A 103 -13.88 7.43 -9.63
CA TYR A 103 -14.28 6.33 -10.51
C TYR A 103 -13.68 4.98 -10.09
N GLU A 104 -14.18 3.87 -10.66
CA GLU A 104 -13.68 2.50 -10.40
C GLU A 104 -13.58 2.16 -8.90
N GLY A 105 -14.46 2.76 -8.09
CA GLY A 105 -14.49 2.64 -6.64
C GLY A 105 -13.79 3.81 -5.94
N THR A 106 -14.53 4.53 -5.10
CA THR A 106 -14.02 5.63 -4.28
C THR A 106 -12.91 5.17 -3.33
N THR A 107 -12.11 6.10 -2.80
CA THR A 107 -11.08 5.78 -1.81
C THR A 107 -11.61 4.91 -0.67
N GLN A 108 -12.78 5.23 -0.11
CA GLN A 108 -13.38 4.40 0.95
C GLN A 108 -13.67 2.96 0.48
N LEU A 109 -14.18 2.78 -0.74
CA LEU A 109 -14.42 1.44 -1.29
C LEU A 109 -13.12 0.65 -1.47
N GLN A 110 -12.03 1.30 -1.85
CA GLN A 110 -10.72 0.65 -1.95
C GLN A 110 -10.19 0.21 -0.58
N ILE A 111 -10.37 1.05 0.44
CA ILE A 111 -9.99 0.71 1.81
C ILE A 111 -10.76 -0.51 2.31
N VAL A 112 -12.08 -0.55 2.06
CA VAL A 112 -12.94 -1.70 2.42
C VAL A 112 -12.52 -2.97 1.66
N ALA A 113 -12.11 -2.86 0.40
CA ALA A 113 -11.57 -4.00 -0.35
C ALA A 113 -10.21 -4.48 0.20
N ALA A 114 -9.32 -3.56 0.58
CA ALA A 114 -7.97 -3.88 1.03
C ALA A 114 -7.92 -4.43 2.47
N ILE A 115 -8.76 -3.93 3.38
CA ILE A 115 -8.66 -4.25 4.82
C ILE A 115 -8.80 -5.74 5.12
N GLY A 116 -9.67 -6.45 4.39
CA GLY A 116 -9.82 -7.90 4.51
C GLY A 116 -8.51 -8.64 4.18
N GLY A 117 -7.83 -8.23 3.11
CA GLY A 117 -6.53 -8.75 2.70
C GLY A 117 -5.41 -8.41 3.69
N VAL A 118 -5.41 -7.21 4.28
CA VAL A 118 -4.42 -6.82 5.31
C VAL A 118 -4.62 -7.66 6.58
N VAL A 119 -5.84 -7.72 7.12
CA VAL A 119 -6.13 -8.38 8.40
C VAL A 119 -5.93 -9.89 8.33
N SER A 120 -6.36 -10.52 7.23
CA SER A 120 -6.16 -11.94 6.98
C SER A 120 -4.71 -12.26 6.60
N GLY A 121 -4.10 -11.43 5.76
CA GLY A 121 -2.72 -11.57 5.31
C GLY A 121 -1.67 -11.35 6.41
N MET A 122 -2.00 -10.58 7.45
CA MET A 122 -1.14 -10.36 8.63
C MET A 122 -1.36 -11.40 9.74
N SER A 123 -2.24 -12.39 9.54
CA SER A 123 -2.33 -13.54 10.45
C SER A 123 -1.03 -14.36 10.44
N PRO A 124 -0.77 -15.22 11.45
CA PRO A 124 0.47 -16.01 11.51
C PRO A 124 0.72 -16.89 10.26
N THR A 125 -0.36 -17.34 9.62
CA THR A 125 -0.34 -18.12 8.37
C THR A 125 -0.69 -17.29 7.14
N GLY A 126 -0.73 -15.97 7.29
CA GLY A 126 -1.17 -15.05 6.26
C GLY A 126 -0.12 -14.83 5.18
N GLN A 127 -0.58 -14.75 3.94
CA GLN A 127 0.28 -14.65 2.75
C GLN A 127 1.06 -13.33 2.70
N LEU A 128 0.47 -12.23 3.19
CA LEU A 128 1.14 -10.92 3.25
C LEU A 128 2.32 -10.95 4.22
N ARG A 129 2.15 -11.59 5.39
CA ARG A 129 3.21 -11.74 6.38
C ARG A 129 4.36 -12.60 5.85
N GLN A 130 4.05 -13.75 5.25
CA GLN A 130 5.06 -14.60 4.62
C GLN A 130 5.82 -13.86 3.53
N TYR A 131 5.11 -13.14 2.66
CA TYR A 131 5.71 -12.29 1.64
C TYR A 131 6.62 -11.22 2.24
N ALA A 132 6.16 -10.51 3.29
CA ALA A 132 6.96 -9.49 3.96
C ALA A 132 8.23 -10.07 4.61
N GLU A 133 8.12 -11.19 5.33
CA GLU A 133 9.25 -11.87 5.97
C GLU A 133 10.28 -12.36 4.93
N GLU A 134 9.82 -12.93 3.81
CA GLU A 134 10.68 -13.32 2.70
C GLU A 134 11.39 -12.12 2.07
N GLU A 135 10.70 -11.02 1.82
CA GLU A 135 11.32 -9.81 1.26
C GLU A 135 12.30 -9.16 2.24
N LEU A 136 11.95 -9.07 3.52
CA LEU A 136 12.82 -8.55 4.58
C LEU A 136 14.08 -9.41 4.76
N SER A 137 14.01 -10.73 4.55
CA SER A 137 15.19 -11.61 4.62
C SER A 137 16.24 -11.28 3.55
N LYS A 138 15.83 -10.64 2.45
CA LYS A 138 16.72 -10.33 1.33
C LYS A 138 17.67 -9.20 1.72
N PHE A 139 17.26 -8.22 2.53
CA PHE A 139 18.07 -7.04 2.84
C PHE A 139 18.17 -6.81 4.35
N SER A 140 19.00 -5.86 4.77
CA SER A 140 19.07 -5.44 6.17
C SER A 140 18.09 -4.29 6.39
N PRO A 141 16.91 -4.53 7.01
CA PRO A 141 15.89 -3.49 7.15
C PRO A 141 16.36 -2.37 8.07
N SER A 142 16.01 -1.13 7.72
CA SER A 142 16.24 0.03 8.59
C SER A 142 15.46 -0.07 9.91
N GLU A 143 15.95 0.60 10.95
CA GLU A 143 15.26 0.66 12.25
C GLU A 143 13.86 1.30 12.11
N ASP A 144 13.73 2.31 11.25
CA ASP A 144 12.45 2.95 10.97
C ASP A 144 11.45 1.97 10.33
N LEU A 145 11.89 1.16 9.36
CA LEU A 145 11.04 0.14 8.73
C LEU A 145 10.61 -0.94 9.74
N LYS A 146 11.52 -1.36 10.64
CA LYS A 146 11.18 -2.30 11.73
C LYS A 146 10.15 -1.70 12.69
N LYS A 147 10.25 -0.40 12.99
CA LYS A 147 9.27 0.30 13.80
C LYS A 147 7.89 0.30 13.12
N VAL A 148 7.82 0.68 11.84
CA VAL A 148 6.56 0.64 11.07
C VAL A 148 5.98 -0.78 11.02
N TRP A 149 6.82 -1.81 10.87
CA TRP A 149 6.38 -3.21 10.94
C TRP A 149 5.79 -3.58 12.30
N SER A 150 6.42 -3.16 13.39
CA SER A 150 5.88 -3.36 14.75
C SER A 150 4.54 -2.64 14.93
N ASP A 151 4.46 -1.38 14.49
CA ASP A 151 3.24 -0.56 14.57
C ASP A 151 2.11 -1.20 13.74
N LEU A 152 2.41 -1.76 12.57
CA LEU A 152 1.45 -2.51 11.75
C LEU A 152 0.91 -3.74 12.50
N ASN A 153 1.77 -4.56 13.09
CA ASN A 153 1.33 -5.73 13.86
C ASN A 153 0.42 -5.35 15.03
N THR A 154 0.79 -4.30 15.78
CA THR A 154 -0.02 -3.78 16.88
C THR A 154 -1.36 -3.25 16.37
N SER A 155 -1.37 -2.48 15.28
CA SER A 155 -2.58 -1.91 14.69
C SER A 155 -3.58 -2.98 14.24
N VAL A 156 -3.10 -4.06 13.61
CA VAL A 156 -3.93 -5.20 13.20
C VAL A 156 -4.47 -5.95 14.41
N GLY A 157 -3.67 -6.09 15.47
CA GLY A 157 -4.11 -6.68 16.74
C GLY A 157 -5.23 -5.88 17.39
N LEU A 158 -5.08 -4.55 17.49
CA LEU A 158 -6.10 -3.65 18.01
C LEU A 158 -7.36 -3.67 17.14
N TYR A 159 -7.22 -3.60 15.83
CA TYR A 159 -8.35 -3.63 14.90
C TYR A 159 -9.17 -4.93 14.99
N LYS A 160 -8.52 -6.08 15.24
CA LYS A 160 -9.19 -7.37 15.47
C LYS A 160 -9.96 -7.41 16.79
N SER A 161 -9.52 -6.65 17.79
CA SER A 161 -10.18 -6.59 19.11
C SER A 161 -11.46 -5.76 19.12
N ILE A 162 -11.69 -4.93 18.10
CA ILE A 162 -12.90 -4.09 17.99
C ILE A 162 -14.07 -4.95 17.50
N HIS A 163 -15.14 -4.99 18.30
CA HIS A 163 -16.35 -5.76 18.03
C HIS A 163 -17.44 -4.95 17.31
N ASP A 164 -17.49 -3.62 17.51
CA ASP A 164 -18.46 -2.76 16.83
C ASP A 164 -18.09 -2.57 15.35
N GLY A 165 -18.99 -2.98 14.45
CA GLY A 165 -18.82 -2.88 13.01
C GLY A 165 -18.70 -1.44 12.50
N ASN A 166 -19.43 -0.49 13.07
CA ASN A 166 -19.41 0.90 12.60
C ASN A 166 -18.08 1.58 12.91
N VAL A 167 -17.59 1.37 14.15
CA VAL A 167 -16.28 1.88 14.58
C VAL A 167 -15.17 1.21 13.77
N LYS A 168 -15.30 -0.09 13.50
CA LYS A 168 -14.35 -0.84 12.70
C LYS A 168 -14.22 -0.29 11.28
N ASP A 169 -15.34 -0.02 10.60
CA ASP A 169 -15.31 0.55 9.25
C ASP A 169 -14.71 1.96 9.22
N SER A 170 -14.92 2.75 10.27
CA SER A 170 -14.33 4.10 10.38
C SER A 170 -12.81 4.08 10.54
N LEU A 171 -12.25 3.01 11.11
CA LEU A 171 -10.83 2.85 11.43
C LEU A 171 -10.06 2.01 10.41
N ALA A 172 -10.74 1.47 9.40
CA ALA A 172 -10.12 0.66 8.36
C ALA A 172 -9.06 1.46 7.59
N PHE A 173 -9.27 2.78 7.43
CA PHE A 173 -8.34 3.68 6.76
C PHE A 173 -6.97 3.69 7.45
N GLU A 174 -6.95 3.87 8.77
CA GLU A 174 -5.73 3.94 9.58
C GLU A 174 -4.86 2.69 9.40
N VAL A 175 -5.47 1.50 9.44
CA VAL A 175 -4.74 0.22 9.31
C VAL A 175 -4.22 0.02 7.89
N VAL A 176 -5.05 0.31 6.88
CA VAL A 176 -4.66 0.18 5.47
C VAL A 176 -3.56 1.18 5.09
N GLU A 177 -3.60 2.40 5.62
CA GLU A 177 -2.55 3.39 5.39
C GLU A 177 -1.21 2.92 5.98
N ILE A 178 -1.20 2.40 7.21
CA ILE A 178 0.03 1.83 7.82
C ILE A 178 0.56 0.68 6.95
N ALA A 179 -0.32 -0.21 6.49
CA ALA A 179 0.07 -1.33 5.63
C ALA A 179 0.67 -0.84 4.30
N ALA A 180 0.07 0.16 3.67
CA ALA A 180 0.58 0.75 2.43
C ALA A 180 1.95 1.41 2.63
N ARG A 181 2.10 2.18 3.72
CA ARG A 181 3.38 2.81 4.08
C ARG A 181 4.48 1.76 4.30
N PHE A 182 4.17 0.70 5.03
CA PHE A 182 5.09 -0.43 5.24
C PHE A 182 5.53 -1.09 3.92
N LEU A 183 4.57 -1.46 3.07
CA LEU A 183 4.84 -2.13 1.79
C LEU A 183 5.70 -1.27 0.87
N CYS A 184 5.33 -0.01 0.69
CA CYS A 184 6.13 0.95 -0.08
C CYS A 184 7.54 1.10 0.49
N GLY A 185 7.68 1.23 1.82
CA GLY A 185 8.98 1.34 2.48
C GLY A 185 9.87 0.12 2.25
N MET A 186 9.31 -1.08 2.40
CA MET A 186 10.00 -2.35 2.14
C MET A 186 10.47 -2.46 0.69
N LEU A 187 9.61 -2.11 -0.28
CA LEU A 187 9.94 -2.14 -1.70
C LEU A 187 10.98 -1.08 -2.09
N LEU A 188 10.97 0.08 -1.45
CA LEU A 188 11.98 1.12 -1.62
C LEU A 188 13.35 0.64 -1.13
N GLU A 189 13.44 0.03 0.05
CA GLU A 189 14.69 -0.55 0.55
C GLU A 189 15.21 -1.67 -0.35
N ARG A 190 14.34 -2.55 -0.84
CA ARG A 190 14.71 -3.58 -1.81
C ARG A 190 15.34 -2.98 -3.07
N SER A 191 14.80 -1.86 -3.56
CA SER A 191 15.33 -1.18 -4.75
C SER A 191 16.76 -0.66 -4.59
N LEU A 192 17.24 -0.43 -3.35
CA LEU A 192 18.61 0.02 -3.09
C LEU A 192 19.65 -1.02 -3.48
N LYS A 193 19.30 -2.32 -3.51
CA LYS A 193 20.23 -3.41 -3.83
C LYS A 193 20.66 -3.43 -5.29
N VAL A 194 19.86 -2.87 -6.18
CA VAL A 194 20.10 -2.87 -7.62
C VAL A 194 20.99 -1.70 -8.03
N LEU A 195 21.01 -0.63 -7.23
CA LEU A 195 21.67 0.62 -7.59
C LEU A 195 23.12 0.67 -7.09
N SER A 196 23.96 1.41 -7.81
CA SER A 196 25.35 1.66 -7.43
C SER A 196 25.74 3.13 -7.64
N GLY A 197 26.82 3.57 -6.99
CA GLY A 197 27.37 4.91 -7.19
C GLY A 197 26.50 6.06 -6.66
N LYS A 198 26.38 7.14 -7.45
CA LYS A 198 25.69 8.40 -7.05
C LYS A 198 24.17 8.22 -6.94
N GLU A 199 23.58 7.39 -7.79
CA GLU A 199 22.13 7.14 -7.79
C GLU A 199 21.68 6.42 -6.52
N LEU A 200 22.51 5.50 -6.01
CA LEU A 200 22.29 4.84 -4.74
C LEU A 200 22.17 5.84 -3.59
N GLN A 201 23.05 6.85 -3.53
CA GLN A 201 23.01 7.86 -2.47
C GLN A 201 21.76 8.73 -2.56
N LYS A 202 21.38 9.17 -3.78
CA LYS A 202 20.14 9.91 -3.99
C LYS A 202 18.92 9.08 -3.56
N ARG A 203 18.85 7.82 -3.99
CA ARG A 203 17.75 6.91 -3.65
C ARG A 203 17.69 6.67 -2.14
N LYS A 204 18.83 6.44 -1.50
CA LYS A 204 18.91 6.22 -0.05
C LYS A 204 18.39 7.41 0.75
N ALA A 205 18.76 8.63 0.37
CA ALA A 205 18.24 9.85 1.03
C ALA A 205 16.71 9.97 0.90
N ILE A 206 16.17 9.68 -0.29
CA ILE A 206 14.72 9.69 -0.53
C ILE A 206 14.01 8.62 0.30
N THR A 207 14.57 7.40 0.33
CA THR A 207 14.02 6.28 1.12
C THR A 207 14.02 6.60 2.61
N GLN A 208 15.10 7.18 3.16
CA GLN A 208 15.15 7.62 4.55
C GLN A 208 14.09 8.67 4.88
N ALA A 209 13.92 9.68 4.02
CA ALA A 209 12.88 10.69 4.20
C ALA A 209 11.47 10.09 4.17
N TYR A 210 11.24 9.09 3.30
CA TYR A 210 9.97 8.37 3.25
C TYR A 210 9.70 7.55 4.53
N HIS A 211 10.73 6.90 5.09
CA HIS A 211 10.59 6.16 6.33
C HIS A 211 10.27 7.05 7.52
N LEU A 212 10.89 8.22 7.62
CA LEU A 212 10.61 9.19 8.68
C LEU A 212 9.13 9.61 8.68
N ASP A 213 8.60 9.97 7.51
CA ASP A 213 7.18 10.31 7.34
C ASP A 213 6.29 9.11 7.67
N SER A 214 6.68 7.91 7.22
CA SER A 214 5.92 6.67 7.47
C SER A 214 5.84 6.34 8.95
N VAL A 215 6.91 6.56 9.71
CA VAL A 215 6.94 6.39 11.18
C VAL A 215 5.99 7.39 11.85
N ALA A 216 5.97 8.64 11.40
CA ALA A 216 5.09 9.67 11.95
C ALA A 216 3.62 9.34 11.69
N THR A 217 3.27 9.01 10.43
CA THR A 217 1.91 8.60 10.04
C THR A 217 1.46 7.36 10.80
N ALA A 218 2.33 6.34 10.90
CA ALA A 218 1.98 5.10 11.58
C ALA A 218 1.74 5.32 13.09
N SER A 219 2.58 6.13 13.73
CA SER A 219 2.42 6.47 15.15
C SER A 219 1.12 7.26 15.39
N ALA A 220 0.78 8.21 14.51
CA ALA A 220 -0.45 8.98 14.60
C ALA A 220 -1.70 8.10 14.46
N ASN A 221 -1.70 7.19 13.48
CA ASN A 221 -2.80 6.27 13.23
C ASN A 221 -2.95 5.23 14.35
N LEU A 222 -1.83 4.76 14.93
CA LEU A 222 -1.85 3.88 16.09
C LEU A 222 -2.53 4.55 17.30
N ILE A 223 -2.23 5.82 17.57
CA ILE A 223 -2.87 6.57 18.67
C ILE A 223 -4.39 6.68 18.47
N LYS A 224 -4.86 6.86 17.23
CA LYS A 224 -6.30 6.89 16.93
C LYS A 224 -6.96 5.54 17.24
N LEU A 225 -6.32 4.43 16.82
CA LEU A 225 -6.80 3.08 17.09
C LEU A 225 -6.86 2.77 18.59
N GLU A 226 -5.82 3.15 19.34
CA GLU A 226 -5.79 2.99 20.79
C GLU A 226 -6.90 3.78 21.50
N ARG A 227 -7.16 5.02 21.06
CA ARG A 227 -8.23 5.85 21.62
C ARG A 227 -9.59 5.23 21.36
N ALA A 228 -9.85 4.77 20.14
CA ALA A 228 -11.11 4.15 19.78
C ALA A 228 -11.32 2.83 20.53
N SER A 229 -10.27 2.02 20.68
CA SER A 229 -10.30 0.80 21.49
C SER A 229 -10.65 1.10 22.95
N LYS A 230 -10.05 2.15 23.56
CA LYS A 230 -10.37 2.57 24.94
C LYS A 230 -11.79 3.09 25.10
N GLN A 231 -12.30 3.85 24.12
CA GLN A 231 -13.68 4.35 24.14
C GLN A 231 -14.70 3.22 24.00
N ALA A 232 -14.41 2.20 23.20
CA ALA A 232 -15.26 1.02 23.05
C ALA A 232 -15.31 0.13 24.31
N VAL A 233 -14.35 0.25 25.24
CA VAL A 233 -14.35 -0.44 26.55
C VAL A 233 -15.13 0.35 27.61
N LEU A 234 -15.33 1.65 27.41
CA LEU A 234 -16.00 2.55 28.37
C LEU A 234 -17.49 2.78 28.04
N ALA A 235 -17.97 2.30 26.89
CA ALA A 235 -19.37 2.35 26.46
C ALA A 235 -20.05 1.00 26.68
#